data_AF-A0A357XS10-F1
#
_entry.id   AF-A0A357XS10-F1
#
_cell.length_a   1.000
_cell.length_b   1.000
_cell.length_c   1.000
_cell.angle_alpha   90.00
_cell.angle_beta   90.00
_cell.angle_gamma   90.00
#
_symmetry.space_group_name_H-M   'P 1'
#
loop_
_entity.id
_entity.type
_entity.pdbx_description
1 polymer ?
#
loop_
_entity_poly.entity_id
_entity_poly.type
_entity_poly.pdbx_seq_one_letter_code
_entity_poly.pdbx_strand_id
1 'polypeptide(L)'
;DTGRTLYLLDEPTTGLHFEDLSKLLDVLNRLVDLGNTVVVIEHNLDVIKSADWIVDLGPEAGLEGGHLVFAGTPEDLVAVKANVGKGKGKKSSGKTVVSEDNGYISHTAVALAPVLVAGPFGERKKYDPKEQDIPREGDVSINEVGAATRMPWELDGPRWHTKDRVGRTGHPCRWDGRILADVVAKIQEYDCFAATDWNNRSVVEIRGEKKSLGWFFHAITGEEWLLKMKFRTAKNTFRRDLLVERLDLKPLNEMPDIPLYGTEPRVRVQSGTGPWQEIELKVHSYAEIDRREFQDFLELAITGFEKFSDGKKSNPAELMPWKILKEKWHFLPKGLLGGSRAKWDYSLLKDVFALLDGIAPEARVVWTNKMLVPYYLGAEVKTGGRVLPWVIVHTKRAEAVQLDLYVSKNAVPLGRVLSQGIEPAVDGGNPDYDVVQLRFAGKSDLKKNELKLLLDETKKSKLKG
;
A
#
# COMPACT_ATOMS: atom_id res chain seq x y z
N ASP A 1 -3.40 0.56 17.64
CA ASP A 1 -2.61 1.75 18.00
C ASP A 1 -1.20 1.30 18.38
N THR A 2 -0.16 2.11 18.14
CA THR A 2 1.26 1.68 18.24
C THR A 2 1.89 1.87 19.61
N GLY A 3 1.17 2.52 20.57
CA GLY A 3 1.67 2.78 21.92
C GLY A 3 2.93 3.66 21.96
N ARG A 4 3.09 4.52 20.95
CA ARG A 4 4.27 5.41 20.74
C ARG A 4 3.87 6.77 20.18
N THR A 5 2.62 7.17 20.38
CA THR A 5 2.08 8.43 19.85
C THR A 5 2.07 9.49 20.96
N LEU A 6 2.47 10.72 20.62
CA LEU A 6 2.33 11.90 21.47
C LEU A 6 1.06 12.65 21.05
N TYR A 7 0.10 12.77 21.95
CA TYR A 7 -1.11 13.56 21.76
C TYR A 7 -0.93 14.92 22.44
N LEU A 8 -1.07 16.01 21.69
CA LEU A 8 -1.15 17.37 22.24
C LEU A 8 -2.58 17.87 22.09
N LEU A 9 -3.19 18.28 23.20
CA LEU A 9 -4.57 18.75 23.26
C LEU A 9 -4.60 20.15 23.88
N ASP A 10 -5.40 21.04 23.30
CA ASP A 10 -5.56 22.42 23.74
C ASP A 10 -6.99 22.63 24.26
N GLU A 11 -7.12 22.86 25.57
CA GLU A 11 -8.37 23.07 26.31
C GLU A 11 -9.53 22.14 25.93
N PRO A 12 -9.33 20.80 25.99
CA PRO A 12 -10.34 19.83 25.56
C PRO A 12 -11.62 19.83 26.41
N THR A 13 -11.64 20.51 27.56
CA THR A 13 -12.82 20.59 28.42
C THR A 13 -13.77 21.75 28.10
N THR A 14 -13.43 22.60 27.12
CA THR A 14 -14.24 23.77 26.75
C THR A 14 -15.66 23.36 26.36
N GLY A 15 -16.65 23.85 27.11
CA GLY A 15 -18.07 23.60 26.84
C GLY A 15 -18.61 22.23 27.27
N LEU A 16 -17.84 21.42 28.00
CA LEU A 16 -18.28 20.12 28.49
C LEU A 16 -19.07 20.20 29.80
N HIS A 17 -20.10 19.36 29.92
CA HIS A 17 -20.80 19.12 31.17
C HIS A 17 -19.98 18.19 32.09
N PHE A 18 -20.19 18.25 33.42
CA PHE A 18 -19.41 17.49 34.41
C PHE A 18 -19.38 15.97 34.17
N GLU A 19 -20.46 15.39 33.65
CA GLU A 19 -20.51 13.95 33.35
C GLU A 19 -19.65 13.60 32.13
N ASP A 20 -19.58 14.49 31.14
CA ASP A 20 -18.78 14.28 29.94
C ASP A 20 -17.29 14.52 30.20
N LEU A 21 -16.97 15.35 31.20
CA LEU A 21 -15.61 15.52 31.71
C LEU A 21 -15.04 14.20 32.26
N SER A 22 -15.84 13.44 33.02
CA SER A 22 -15.44 12.13 33.52
C SER A 22 -15.17 11.14 32.38
N LYS A 23 -16.02 11.15 31.34
CA LYS A 23 -15.84 10.29 30.16
C LYS A 23 -14.60 10.69 29.36
N LEU A 24 -14.33 11.98 29.23
CA LEU A 24 -13.12 12.49 28.57
C LEU A 24 -11.87 12.02 29.33
N LEU A 25 -11.86 12.21 30.66
CA LEU A 25 -10.76 11.74 31.52
C LEU A 25 -10.52 10.24 31.34
N ASP A 26 -11.57 9.41 31.30
CA ASP A 26 -11.46 7.98 31.04
C ASP A 26 -10.80 7.67 29.69
N VAL A 27 -11.10 8.43 28.64
CA VAL A 27 -10.51 8.25 27.31
C VAL A 27 -9.03 8.63 27.31
N LEU A 28 -8.67 9.80 27.87
CA LEU A 28 -7.27 10.24 27.97
C LEU A 28 -6.43 9.22 28.74
N ASN A 29 -6.98 8.75 29.85
CA ASN A 29 -6.45 7.70 30.68
C ASN A 29 -6.18 6.41 29.89
N ARG A 30 -7.15 5.93 29.10
CA ARG A 30 -6.98 4.73 28.25
C ARG A 30 -5.87 4.90 27.21
N LEU A 31 -5.74 6.10 26.62
CA LEU A 31 -4.65 6.38 25.68
C LEU A 31 -3.28 6.22 26.35
N VAL A 32 -3.15 6.70 27.60
CA VAL A 32 -1.92 6.52 28.39
C VAL A 32 -1.65 5.05 28.71
N ASP A 33 -2.67 4.29 29.11
CA ASP A 33 -2.53 2.85 29.41
C ASP A 33 -2.16 2.01 28.18
N LEU A 34 -2.50 2.49 26.98
CA LEU A 34 -2.06 1.90 25.71
C LEU A 34 -0.57 2.18 25.39
N GLY A 35 0.13 2.92 26.25
CA GLY A 35 1.55 3.27 26.10
C GLY A 35 1.80 4.60 25.41
N ASN A 36 0.77 5.38 25.10
CA ASN A 36 0.93 6.70 24.49
C ASN A 36 1.23 7.78 25.54
N THR A 37 1.71 8.93 25.10
CA THR A 37 1.90 10.12 25.95
C THR A 37 0.87 11.17 25.58
N VAL A 38 0.22 11.77 26.57
CA VAL A 38 -0.78 12.81 26.38
C VAL A 38 -0.33 14.08 27.11
N VAL A 39 -0.24 15.19 26.39
CA VAL A 39 0.05 16.53 26.92
C VAL A 39 -1.17 17.38 26.68
N VAL A 40 -1.69 17.98 27.76
CA VAL A 40 -2.93 18.76 27.71
C VAL A 40 -2.66 20.15 28.28
N ILE A 41 -3.08 21.19 27.57
CA ILE A 41 -3.20 22.55 28.08
C ILE A 41 -4.59 22.69 28.68
N GLU A 42 -4.68 22.96 29.98
CA GLU A 42 -5.95 23.00 30.70
C GLU A 42 -5.93 24.00 31.85
N HIS A 43 -7.13 24.50 32.17
CA HIS A 43 -7.39 25.34 33.33
C HIS A 43 -8.43 24.72 34.28
N ASN A 44 -9.06 23.61 33.90
CA ASN A 44 -10.04 22.92 34.74
C ASN A 44 -9.37 22.10 35.86
N LEU A 45 -9.68 22.45 37.11
CA LEU A 45 -9.08 21.83 38.30
C LEU A 45 -9.38 20.33 38.43
N ASP A 46 -10.50 19.84 37.89
CA ASP A 46 -10.85 18.42 37.92
C ASP A 46 -9.96 17.58 36.98
N VAL A 47 -9.44 18.18 35.91
CA VAL A 47 -8.43 17.56 35.05
C VAL A 47 -7.05 17.67 35.69
N ILE A 48 -6.69 18.88 36.14
CA ILE A 48 -5.37 19.17 36.70
C ILE A 48 -5.07 18.29 37.91
N LYS A 49 -6.04 18.08 38.81
CA LYS A 49 -5.86 17.19 39.98
C LYS A 49 -5.59 15.73 39.62
N SER A 50 -5.98 15.31 38.41
CA SER A 50 -5.90 13.93 37.94
C SER A 50 -4.66 13.68 37.08
N ALA A 51 -3.83 14.70 36.85
CA ALA A 51 -2.65 14.61 36.01
C ALA A 51 -1.49 13.90 36.72
N ASP A 52 -0.75 13.06 35.98
CA ASP A 52 0.47 12.42 36.49
C ASP A 52 1.61 13.45 36.71
N TRP A 53 1.61 14.53 35.93
CA TRP A 53 2.62 15.58 35.96
C TRP A 53 2.04 16.92 35.51
N ILE A 54 2.38 17.99 36.22
CA ILE A 54 2.01 19.37 35.92
C ILE A 54 3.27 20.14 35.51
N VAL A 55 3.13 20.99 34.49
CA VAL A 55 4.08 22.05 34.14
C VAL A 55 3.35 23.38 34.26
N ASP A 56 3.68 24.16 35.27
CA ASP A 56 3.05 25.45 35.55
C ASP A 56 3.91 26.59 34.99
N LEU A 57 3.30 27.46 34.18
CA LEU A 57 3.99 28.48 33.39
C LEU A 57 3.47 29.87 33.68
N GLY A 58 4.41 30.80 33.90
CA GLY A 58 4.19 32.22 34.13
C GLY A 58 3.64 32.51 35.52
N PRO A 59 4.28 33.38 36.33
CA PRO A 59 3.58 33.97 37.48
C PRO A 59 2.38 34.81 37.01
N GLU A 60 2.50 35.42 35.83
CA GLU A 60 1.51 36.29 35.20
C GLU A 60 1.46 36.02 33.68
N ALA A 61 0.55 36.70 32.97
CA ALA A 61 0.45 36.65 31.51
C ALA A 61 1.35 37.71 30.83
N GLY A 62 1.64 37.52 29.54
CA GLY A 62 2.31 38.52 28.70
C GLY A 62 3.82 38.63 28.97
N LEU A 63 4.33 39.86 29.12
CA LEU A 63 5.77 40.13 29.29
C LEU A 63 6.34 39.59 30.61
N GLU A 64 5.49 39.44 31.62
CA GLU A 64 5.83 38.87 32.94
C GLU A 64 5.54 37.35 33.00
N GLY A 65 5.15 36.76 31.86
CA GLY A 65 4.87 35.34 31.72
C GLY A 65 6.03 34.55 31.12
N GLY A 66 5.77 33.30 30.71
CA GLY A 66 6.76 32.46 30.03
C GLY A 66 7.87 31.88 30.92
N HIS A 67 7.81 32.11 32.23
CA HIS A 67 8.70 31.49 33.21
C HIS A 67 8.19 30.12 33.64
N LEU A 68 9.08 29.15 33.88
CA LEU A 68 8.69 27.89 34.52
C LEU A 68 8.52 28.13 36.02
N VAL A 69 7.27 28.09 36.50
CA VAL A 69 6.93 28.27 37.92
C VAL A 69 7.11 26.97 38.68
N PHE A 70 6.64 25.85 38.11
CA PHE A 70 6.73 24.54 38.74
C PHE A 70 6.70 23.39 37.71
N ALA A 71 7.36 22.27 38.03
CA ALA A 71 7.19 21.02 37.31
C ALA A 71 7.24 19.83 38.29
N GLY A 72 6.17 19.03 38.34
CA GLY A 72 6.05 17.94 39.32
C GLY A 72 4.63 17.39 39.44
N THR A 73 4.37 16.63 40.50
CA THR A 73 3.02 16.09 40.76
C THR A 73 2.06 17.18 41.26
N PRO A 74 0.74 17.00 41.13
CA PRO A 74 -0.27 17.88 41.73
C PRO A 74 -0.08 18.12 43.23
N GLU A 75 0.32 17.09 43.97
CA GLU A 75 0.56 17.16 45.41
C GLU A 75 1.83 17.97 45.73
N ASP A 76 2.90 17.76 44.96
CA ASP A 76 4.14 18.52 45.10
C ASP A 76 3.90 20.01 44.79
N LEU A 77 3.08 20.33 43.79
CA LEU A 77 2.72 21.71 43.43
C LEU A 77 2.06 22.45 44.61
N VAL A 78 1.11 21.79 45.27
CA VAL A 78 0.43 22.36 46.44
C VAL A 78 1.36 22.46 47.65
N ALA A 79 2.30 21.52 47.81
CA ALA A 79 3.29 21.54 48.89
C ALA A 79 4.27 22.72 48.78
N VAL A 80 4.59 23.21 47.57
CA VAL A 80 5.42 24.40 47.36
C VAL A 80 4.78 25.65 48.01
N LYS A 81 3.46 25.77 47.97
CA LYS A 81 2.71 26.86 48.64
C LYS A 81 2.83 26.82 50.17
N ALA A 82 3.00 25.63 50.78
CA ALA A 82 3.12 25.47 52.22
C ALA A 82 4.46 25.99 52.78
N ASN A 83 5.51 26.10 51.95
CA ASN A 83 6.84 26.52 52.38
C ASN A 83 7.08 28.03 52.37
N VAL A 84 6.16 28.84 51.83
CA VAL A 84 6.27 30.32 51.83
C VAL A 84 5.91 30.94 53.19
N GLY A 85 5.56 30.13 54.21
CA GLY A 85 5.06 30.64 55.50
C GLY A 85 5.71 30.14 56.79
N LYS A 86 6.36 28.97 56.86
CA LYS A 86 6.95 28.47 58.12
C LYS A 86 8.17 27.59 57.89
N GLY A 87 9.25 27.91 58.59
CA GLY A 87 10.49 27.15 58.55
C GLY A 87 10.37 25.72 59.07
N LYS A 88 11.22 24.87 58.48
CA LYS A 88 11.66 23.51 58.89
C LYS A 88 10.58 22.41 58.96
N GLY A 89 10.55 21.53 57.95
CA GLY A 89 9.89 20.22 58.06
C GLY A 89 10.13 19.27 56.88
N LYS A 90 10.91 18.20 57.14
CA LYS A 90 11.06 16.88 56.47
C LYS A 90 11.14 16.76 54.93
N LYS A 91 12.26 16.20 54.47
CA LYS A 91 12.53 15.72 53.11
C LYS A 91 11.66 14.49 52.77
N SER A 92 10.90 14.56 51.68
CA SER A 92 10.38 13.39 50.96
C SER A 92 11.36 12.99 49.85
N SER A 93 11.48 11.70 49.59
CA SER A 93 12.50 11.06 48.75
C SER A 93 12.06 10.89 47.29
N GLY A 94 11.45 11.93 46.72
CA GLY A 94 11.12 12.01 45.29
C GLY A 94 12.08 12.96 44.57
N LYS A 95 12.43 12.65 43.33
CA LYS A 95 13.37 13.44 42.51
C LYS A 95 12.68 14.73 42.03
N THR A 96 12.37 15.65 42.94
CA THR A 96 11.87 16.99 42.60
C THR A 96 12.97 17.72 41.84
N VAL A 97 12.74 18.03 40.57
CA VAL A 97 13.60 18.96 39.81
C VAL A 97 13.18 20.35 40.26
N VAL A 98 13.69 20.76 41.41
CA VAL A 98 13.46 22.11 41.95
C VAL A 98 14.15 23.09 41.00
N SER A 99 13.41 24.01 40.39
CA SER A 99 13.98 25.29 40.01
C SER A 99 14.40 25.96 41.32
N GLU A 100 15.67 26.33 41.41
CA GLU A 100 16.19 27.19 42.48
C GLU A 100 15.23 28.36 42.73
N ASP A 101 15.06 28.75 44.00
CA ASP A 101 14.20 29.83 44.50
C ASP A 101 13.96 30.99 43.50
N ASN A 102 12.98 30.84 42.61
CA ASN A 102 12.61 31.91 41.66
C ASN A 102 11.57 32.88 42.27
N GLY A 103 11.12 32.65 43.51
CA GLY A 103 10.21 33.55 44.23
C GLY A 103 8.78 33.67 43.66
N TYR A 104 8.47 32.96 42.57
CA TYR A 104 7.17 33.01 41.91
C TYR A 104 6.10 32.21 42.67
N ILE A 105 4.90 32.78 42.76
CA ILE A 105 3.73 32.12 43.36
C ILE A 105 2.94 31.44 42.23
N SER A 106 2.67 30.15 42.38
CA SER A 106 1.75 29.43 41.50
C SER A 106 0.30 29.73 41.89
N HIS A 107 -0.45 30.37 40.98
CA HIS A 107 -1.90 30.54 41.11
C HIS A 107 -2.63 29.19 41.02
N THR A 108 -2.14 28.28 40.20
CA THR A 108 -2.62 26.90 40.08
C THR A 108 -2.53 26.17 41.41
N ALA A 109 -1.40 26.26 42.13
CA ALA A 109 -1.24 25.69 43.47
C ALA A 109 -2.26 26.25 44.47
N VAL A 110 -2.56 27.55 44.37
CA VAL A 110 -3.53 28.22 45.25
C VAL A 110 -4.95 27.67 45.05
N ALA A 111 -5.36 27.52 43.79
CA ALA A 111 -6.68 27.04 43.42
C ALA A 111 -6.84 25.53 43.64
N LEU A 112 -5.79 24.75 43.41
CA LEU A 112 -5.81 23.29 43.51
C LEU A 112 -5.81 22.78 44.96
N ALA A 113 -5.20 23.51 45.90
CA ALA A 113 -5.09 23.12 47.30
C ALA A 113 -6.42 22.70 47.97
N PRO A 114 -7.51 23.49 47.92
CA PRO A 114 -8.79 23.07 48.51
C PRO A 114 -9.42 21.87 47.79
N VAL A 115 -9.15 21.69 46.49
CA VAL A 115 -9.69 20.57 45.69
C VAL A 115 -9.07 19.25 46.11
N LEU A 116 -7.76 19.19 46.34
CA LEU A 116 -7.08 17.98 46.83
C LEU A 116 -7.50 17.60 48.26
N VAL A 117 -7.85 18.58 49.09
CA VAL A 117 -8.32 18.33 50.48
C VAL A 117 -9.77 17.84 50.51
N ALA A 118 -10.61 18.27 49.56
CA ALA A 118 -12.04 18.01 49.55
C ALA A 118 -12.43 16.56 49.20
N GLY A 119 -11.54 15.79 48.56
CA GLY A 119 -11.83 14.43 48.08
C GLY A 119 -10.86 13.38 48.61
N PRO A 120 -11.30 12.13 48.82
CA PRO A 120 -10.37 11.04 49.09
C PRO A 120 -9.48 10.78 47.87
N PHE A 121 -8.20 10.50 48.09
CA PHE A 121 -7.33 9.98 47.04
C PHE A 121 -7.85 8.59 46.63
N GLY A 122 -8.19 8.44 45.35
CA GLY A 122 -8.64 7.17 44.78
C GLY A 122 -7.62 6.66 43.77
N GLU A 123 -7.17 5.42 43.93
CA GLU A 123 -6.38 4.77 42.88
C GLU A 123 -7.26 4.46 41.67
N ARG A 124 -6.82 4.90 40.50
CA ARG A 124 -7.46 4.60 39.22
C ARG A 124 -7.33 3.11 38.89
N LYS A 125 -8.42 2.52 38.37
CA LYS A 125 -8.37 1.21 37.73
C LYS A 125 -7.62 1.31 36.40
N LYS A 126 -6.51 0.58 36.26
CA LYS A 126 -5.79 0.45 34.99
C LYS A 126 -6.66 -0.27 33.95
N TYR A 127 -6.65 0.27 32.75
CA TYR A 127 -7.25 -0.29 31.56
C TYR A 127 -6.29 -1.32 30.96
N ASP A 128 -6.70 -2.59 30.93
CA ASP A 128 -6.03 -3.62 30.17
C ASP A 128 -6.78 -3.86 28.85
N PRO A 129 -6.19 -3.48 27.70
CA PRO A 129 -6.79 -3.74 26.39
C PRO A 129 -7.05 -5.23 26.16
N LYS A 130 -6.22 -6.11 26.73
CA LYS A 130 -6.35 -7.56 26.53
C LYS A 130 -7.55 -8.14 27.25
N GLU A 131 -7.98 -7.57 28.37
CA GLU A 131 -9.19 -8.01 29.08
C GLU A 131 -10.49 -7.66 28.32
N GLN A 132 -10.48 -6.60 27.52
CA GLN A 132 -11.63 -6.26 26.66
C GLN A 132 -11.76 -7.17 25.44
N ASP A 133 -10.64 -7.69 24.93
CA ASP A 133 -10.62 -8.63 23.81
C ASP A 133 -10.97 -10.07 24.22
N ILE A 134 -11.15 -10.35 25.52
CA ILE A 134 -11.59 -11.66 26.00
C ILE A 134 -13.08 -11.82 25.69
N PRO A 135 -13.47 -12.77 24.83
CA PRO A 135 -14.88 -12.99 24.49
C PRO A 135 -15.66 -13.38 25.75
N ARG A 136 -16.78 -12.70 26.01
CA ARG A 136 -17.68 -13.02 27.12
C ARG A 136 -18.80 -13.92 26.65
N GLU A 137 -19.40 -14.64 27.58
CA GLU A 137 -20.58 -15.46 27.31
C GLU A 137 -21.73 -14.55 26.84
N GLY A 138 -22.15 -14.72 25.57
CA GLY A 138 -23.15 -13.88 24.93
C GLY A 138 -22.61 -12.83 23.95
N ASP A 139 -21.28 -12.66 23.84
CA ASP A 139 -20.70 -11.84 22.77
C ASP A 139 -20.94 -12.50 21.42
N VAL A 140 -21.76 -11.85 20.59
CA VAL A 140 -21.97 -12.26 19.20
C VAL A 140 -20.89 -11.61 18.36
N SER A 141 -20.14 -12.40 17.59
CA SER A 141 -19.15 -11.85 16.67
C SER A 141 -19.84 -10.89 15.69
N ILE A 142 -19.22 -9.76 15.37
CA ILE A 142 -19.74 -8.86 14.33
C ILE A 142 -19.90 -9.57 12.98
N ASN A 143 -19.18 -10.67 12.77
CA ASN A 143 -19.29 -11.54 11.60
C ASN A 143 -20.48 -12.51 11.67
N GLU A 144 -21.02 -12.78 12.86
CA GLU A 144 -22.18 -13.65 13.09
C GLU A 144 -23.50 -12.86 13.06
N VAL A 145 -23.46 -11.56 13.36
CA VAL A 145 -24.61 -10.66 13.22
C VAL A 145 -24.98 -10.51 11.74
N GLY A 146 -26.10 -11.12 11.35
CA GLY A 146 -26.63 -11.03 9.99
C GLY A 146 -26.07 -12.06 9.01
N ALA A 147 -25.26 -13.02 9.46
CA ALA A 147 -24.73 -14.09 8.59
C ALA A 147 -25.84 -14.97 7.94
N ALA A 148 -27.00 -15.08 8.59
CA ALA A 148 -28.17 -15.77 8.06
C ALA A 148 -29.10 -14.85 7.22
N THR A 149 -28.89 -13.54 7.27
CA THR A 149 -29.71 -12.55 6.57
C THR A 149 -29.16 -12.34 5.17
N ARG A 150 -29.83 -12.94 4.17
CA ARG A 150 -29.50 -12.66 2.76
C ARG A 150 -29.69 -11.18 2.48
N MET A 151 -28.67 -10.58 1.88
CA MET A 151 -28.68 -9.16 1.57
C MET A 151 -29.61 -8.89 0.37
N PRO A 152 -30.16 -7.67 0.22
CA PRO A 152 -31.07 -7.35 -0.88
C PRO A 152 -30.53 -7.68 -2.29
N TRP A 153 -29.21 -7.53 -2.50
CA TRP A 153 -28.55 -7.88 -3.76
C TRP A 153 -28.39 -9.39 -3.99
N GLU A 154 -28.41 -10.21 -2.94
CA GLU A 154 -28.39 -11.68 -3.06
C GLU A 154 -29.79 -12.26 -3.30
N LEU A 155 -30.84 -11.53 -2.89
CA LEU A 155 -32.23 -11.94 -3.09
C LEU A 155 -32.76 -11.59 -4.49
N ASP A 156 -32.55 -10.35 -4.93
CA ASP A 156 -33.12 -9.83 -6.17
C ASP A 156 -32.09 -8.98 -6.92
N GLY A 157 -30.88 -9.52 -7.09
CA GLY A 157 -29.71 -8.85 -7.67
C GLY A 157 -30.02 -7.90 -8.84
N PRO A 158 -30.67 -8.35 -9.92
CA PRO A 158 -31.03 -7.48 -11.04
C PRO A 158 -31.89 -6.27 -10.63
N ARG A 159 -32.93 -6.48 -9.82
CA ARG A 159 -33.82 -5.41 -9.36
C ARG A 159 -33.12 -4.48 -8.37
N TRP A 160 -32.30 -5.01 -7.47
CA TRP A 160 -31.49 -4.22 -6.53
C TRP A 160 -30.59 -3.24 -7.29
N HIS A 161 -29.88 -3.72 -8.31
CA HIS A 161 -28.93 -2.90 -9.04
C HIS A 161 -29.57 -1.92 -10.02
N THR A 162 -30.79 -2.20 -10.50
CA THR A 162 -31.47 -1.36 -11.51
C THR A 162 -32.56 -0.45 -10.95
N LYS A 163 -33.17 -0.75 -9.80
CA LYS A 163 -34.33 0.01 -9.28
C LYS A 163 -34.20 0.40 -7.82
N ASP A 164 -33.97 -0.56 -6.94
CA ASP A 164 -34.06 -0.34 -5.49
C ASP A 164 -32.74 0.17 -4.88
N ARG A 165 -31.82 0.62 -5.73
CA ARG A 165 -30.44 0.85 -5.35
C ARG A 165 -30.26 2.06 -4.45
N VAL A 166 -29.47 1.87 -3.39
CA VAL A 166 -29.00 2.94 -2.52
C VAL A 166 -27.52 3.27 -2.75
N GLY A 167 -27.23 4.57 -2.88
CA GLY A 167 -25.90 5.17 -2.98
C GLY A 167 -25.05 4.96 -1.73
N ARG A 168 -23.75 5.28 -1.84
CA ARG A 168 -22.79 5.14 -0.72
C ARG A 168 -23.13 5.99 0.50
N THR A 169 -23.86 7.09 0.30
CA THR A 169 -24.32 8.03 1.33
C THR A 169 -25.71 7.70 1.88
N GLY A 170 -26.35 6.62 1.42
CA GLY A 170 -27.70 6.23 1.86
C GLY A 170 -28.84 6.85 1.03
N HIS A 171 -28.54 7.72 0.06
CA HIS A 171 -29.56 8.29 -0.84
C HIS A 171 -29.89 7.35 -2.02
N PRO A 172 -31.13 7.37 -2.54
CA PRO A 172 -31.48 6.64 -3.75
C PRO A 172 -30.62 7.04 -4.95
N CYS A 173 -30.32 6.08 -5.82
CA CYS A 173 -29.63 6.39 -7.07
C CYS A 173 -30.57 7.06 -8.07
N ARG A 174 -30.03 8.00 -8.83
CA ARG A 174 -30.76 8.87 -9.75
C ARG A 174 -30.39 8.68 -11.21
N TRP A 175 -29.33 7.92 -11.50
CA TRP A 175 -29.06 7.46 -12.87
C TRP A 175 -30.10 6.40 -13.29
N ASP A 176 -30.36 6.31 -14.58
CA ASP A 176 -31.44 5.48 -15.13
C ASP A 176 -31.08 3.98 -15.12
N GLY A 177 -31.81 3.21 -14.32
CA GLY A 177 -31.66 1.75 -14.19
C GLY A 177 -31.71 0.97 -15.49
N ARG A 178 -32.41 1.48 -16.51
CA ARG A 178 -32.53 0.84 -17.83
C ARG A 178 -31.19 0.72 -18.53
N ILE A 179 -30.24 1.62 -18.23
CA ILE A 179 -28.88 1.59 -18.80
C ILE A 179 -28.23 0.25 -18.52
N LEU A 180 -28.22 -0.15 -17.24
CA LEU A 180 -27.58 -1.39 -16.82
C LEU A 180 -28.34 -2.62 -17.34
N ALA A 181 -29.67 -2.59 -17.30
CA ALA A 181 -30.50 -3.70 -17.77
C ALA A 181 -30.27 -4.00 -19.26
N ASP A 182 -30.28 -2.97 -20.10
CA ASP A 182 -30.07 -3.08 -21.54
C ASP A 182 -28.65 -3.52 -21.90
N VAL A 183 -27.64 -2.91 -21.27
CA VAL A 183 -26.23 -3.29 -21.50
C VAL A 183 -25.97 -4.73 -21.10
N VAL A 184 -26.48 -5.18 -19.94
CA VAL A 184 -26.33 -6.57 -19.50
C VAL A 184 -27.04 -7.52 -20.46
N ALA A 185 -28.28 -7.22 -20.86
CA ALA A 185 -29.02 -8.04 -21.82
C ALA A 185 -28.25 -8.22 -23.13
N LYS A 186 -27.76 -7.13 -23.71
CA LYS A 186 -26.97 -7.14 -24.96
C LYS A 186 -25.67 -7.91 -24.84
N ILE A 187 -24.97 -7.81 -23.72
CA ILE A 187 -23.75 -8.60 -23.50
C ILE A 187 -24.08 -10.09 -23.41
N GLN A 188 -25.19 -10.46 -22.76
CA GLN A 188 -25.62 -11.85 -22.57
C GLN A 188 -26.23 -12.48 -23.84
N GLU A 189 -26.45 -11.72 -24.92
CA GLU A 189 -26.76 -12.27 -26.25
C GLU A 189 -25.57 -12.99 -26.89
N TYR A 190 -24.35 -12.78 -26.37
CA TYR A 190 -23.12 -13.40 -26.87
C TYR A 190 -22.69 -14.58 -25.99
N ASP A 191 -22.42 -15.72 -26.61
CA ASP A 191 -22.06 -16.96 -25.91
C ASP A 191 -20.67 -16.95 -25.26
N CYS A 192 -19.86 -15.91 -25.47
CA CYS A 192 -18.48 -15.84 -24.97
C CYS A 192 -18.36 -15.40 -23.50
N PHE A 193 -19.48 -15.16 -22.81
CA PHE A 193 -19.53 -14.66 -21.44
C PHE A 193 -20.19 -15.63 -20.47
N ALA A 194 -19.72 -15.60 -19.22
CA ALA A 194 -20.40 -16.26 -18.12
C ALA A 194 -21.66 -15.47 -17.71
N ALA A 195 -22.54 -16.12 -16.95
CA ALA A 195 -23.69 -15.47 -16.34
C ALA A 195 -23.27 -14.24 -15.52
N THR A 196 -24.13 -13.21 -15.52
CA THR A 196 -23.86 -11.96 -14.81
C THR A 196 -23.83 -12.20 -13.30
N ASP A 197 -22.77 -11.73 -12.65
CA ASP A 197 -22.61 -11.77 -11.20
C ASP A 197 -23.22 -10.53 -10.56
N TRP A 198 -24.31 -10.74 -9.82
CA TRP A 198 -25.04 -9.72 -9.07
C TRP A 198 -24.78 -9.79 -7.56
N ASN A 199 -23.92 -10.70 -7.08
CA ASN A 199 -23.74 -11.00 -5.67
C ASN A 199 -22.82 -10.00 -4.94
N ASN A 200 -22.81 -8.74 -5.37
CA ASN A 200 -22.02 -7.70 -4.75
C ASN A 200 -22.86 -6.42 -4.60
N ARG A 201 -22.86 -5.84 -3.39
CA ARG A 201 -23.62 -4.64 -3.04
C ARG A 201 -23.55 -3.49 -4.06
N SER A 202 -22.41 -3.27 -4.69
CA SER A 202 -22.15 -2.06 -5.50
C SER A 202 -21.61 -2.32 -6.90
N VAL A 203 -21.24 -3.55 -7.22
CA VAL A 203 -20.60 -3.90 -8.49
C VAL A 203 -21.37 -5.02 -9.15
N VAL A 204 -21.69 -4.85 -10.43
CA VAL A 204 -22.17 -5.94 -11.29
C VAL A 204 -21.05 -6.33 -12.22
N GLU A 205 -20.74 -7.62 -12.31
CA GLU A 205 -19.61 -8.14 -13.08
C GLU A 205 -20.06 -9.15 -14.13
N ILE A 206 -19.51 -9.05 -15.33
CA ILE A 206 -19.60 -10.09 -16.36
C ILE A 206 -18.19 -10.53 -16.72
N ARG A 207 -17.94 -11.84 -16.63
CA ARG A 207 -16.66 -12.48 -16.97
C ARG A 207 -16.74 -13.15 -18.33
N GLY A 208 -15.58 -13.37 -18.95
CA GLY A 208 -15.49 -14.31 -20.06
C GLY A 208 -15.83 -15.73 -19.58
N GLU A 209 -16.35 -16.56 -20.49
CA GLU A 209 -16.75 -17.95 -20.23
C GLU A 209 -15.61 -18.74 -19.55
N LYS A 210 -14.37 -18.56 -20.02
CA LYS A 210 -13.17 -19.14 -19.42
C LYS A 210 -12.62 -18.23 -18.33
N LYS A 211 -12.43 -18.79 -17.13
CA LYS A 211 -11.82 -18.10 -15.96
C LYS A 211 -10.48 -17.41 -16.28
N SER A 212 -9.70 -17.93 -17.24
CA SER A 212 -8.42 -17.35 -17.67
C SER A 212 -8.53 -16.01 -18.39
N LEU A 213 -9.69 -15.68 -18.96
CA LEU A 213 -9.93 -14.41 -19.67
C LEU A 213 -10.17 -13.26 -18.69
N GLY A 214 -10.72 -13.59 -17.51
CA GLY A 214 -11.05 -12.62 -16.47
C GLY A 214 -12.36 -11.88 -16.78
N TRP A 215 -12.49 -10.68 -16.21
CA TRP A 215 -13.68 -9.85 -16.38
C TRP A 215 -13.68 -9.10 -17.73
N PHE A 216 -14.87 -8.92 -18.30
CA PHE A 216 -15.14 -8.09 -19.47
C PHE A 216 -15.82 -6.79 -19.06
N PHE A 217 -16.84 -6.86 -18.21
CA PHE A 217 -17.66 -5.72 -17.84
C PHE A 217 -17.76 -5.57 -16.32
N HIS A 218 -17.59 -4.34 -15.83
CA HIS A 218 -17.94 -3.93 -14.47
C HIS A 218 -18.85 -2.71 -14.50
N ALA A 219 -20.00 -2.80 -13.84
CA ALA A 219 -20.83 -1.65 -13.54
C ALA A 219 -20.70 -1.31 -12.06
N ILE A 220 -20.09 -0.17 -11.75
CA ILE A 220 -20.08 0.42 -10.42
C ILE A 220 -21.39 1.16 -10.26
N THR A 221 -22.38 0.42 -9.79
CA THR A 221 -23.73 0.93 -9.56
C THR A 221 -23.72 1.94 -8.41
N GLY A 222 -22.72 1.83 -7.51
CA GLY A 222 -22.34 2.62 -6.32
C GLY A 222 -22.78 4.08 -6.16
N GLU A 223 -22.75 4.82 -7.25
CA GLU A 223 -22.75 6.28 -7.27
C GLU A 223 -24.17 6.82 -7.43
N GLU A 224 -24.45 7.99 -6.83
CA GLU A 224 -25.81 8.53 -6.78
C GLU A 224 -26.28 8.99 -8.17
N TRP A 225 -25.45 9.74 -8.88
CA TRP A 225 -25.88 10.44 -10.10
C TRP A 225 -25.41 9.80 -11.41
N LEU A 226 -24.36 8.99 -11.39
CA LEU A 226 -23.76 8.43 -12.59
C LEU A 226 -23.56 6.93 -12.43
N LEU A 227 -23.95 6.15 -13.42
CA LEU A 227 -23.50 4.78 -13.57
C LEU A 227 -22.12 4.79 -14.20
N LYS A 228 -21.12 4.31 -13.47
CA LYS A 228 -19.78 4.09 -14.01
C LYS A 228 -19.69 2.67 -14.55
N MET A 229 -19.52 2.56 -15.86
CA MET A 229 -19.34 1.30 -16.58
C MET A 229 -17.89 1.17 -17.04
N LYS A 230 -17.32 -0.03 -16.89
CA LYS A 230 -15.99 -0.36 -17.36
C LYS A 230 -16.05 -1.56 -18.27
N PHE A 231 -15.31 -1.49 -19.36
CA PHE A 231 -15.20 -2.54 -20.36
C PHE A 231 -13.74 -2.87 -20.57
N ARG A 232 -13.44 -4.16 -20.72
CA ARG A 232 -12.13 -4.66 -21.05
C ARG A 232 -12.15 -5.21 -22.47
N THR A 233 -11.22 -4.78 -23.30
CA THR A 233 -11.12 -5.26 -24.69
C THR A 233 -9.66 -5.36 -25.12
N ALA A 234 -9.37 -5.93 -26.28
CA ALA A 234 -8.01 -6.02 -26.80
C ALA A 234 -7.36 -4.63 -26.90
N LYS A 235 -6.05 -4.56 -26.66
CA LYS A 235 -5.29 -3.32 -26.81
C LYS A 235 -5.44 -2.70 -28.19
N ASN A 236 -5.41 -1.37 -28.23
CA ASN A 236 -5.51 -0.56 -29.44
C ASN A 236 -6.85 -0.69 -30.19
N THR A 237 -7.89 -1.23 -29.55
CA THR A 237 -9.24 -1.30 -30.15
C THR A 237 -9.86 0.10 -30.26
N PHE A 238 -9.66 0.95 -29.24
CA PHE A 238 -10.17 2.31 -29.21
C PHE A 238 -9.05 3.35 -29.09
N ARG A 239 -9.18 4.44 -29.84
CA ARG A 239 -8.43 5.68 -29.59
C ARG A 239 -9.31 6.61 -28.77
N ARG A 240 -8.74 7.23 -27.72
CA ARG A 240 -9.49 8.04 -26.76
C ARG A 240 -10.29 9.15 -27.45
N ASP A 241 -9.63 9.97 -28.26
CA ASP A 241 -10.24 11.17 -28.84
C ASP A 241 -11.41 10.84 -29.76
N LEU A 242 -11.24 9.81 -30.62
CA LEU A 242 -12.31 9.31 -31.49
C LEU A 242 -13.48 8.72 -30.72
N LEU A 243 -13.22 8.04 -29.59
CA LEU A 243 -14.29 7.44 -28.80
C LEU A 243 -15.07 8.50 -28.02
N VAL A 244 -14.40 9.54 -27.52
CA VAL A 244 -15.03 10.70 -26.88
C VAL A 244 -15.97 11.39 -27.87
N GLU A 245 -15.48 11.68 -29.08
CA GLU A 245 -16.28 12.31 -30.15
C GLU A 245 -17.45 11.41 -30.58
N ARG A 246 -17.21 10.12 -30.78
CA ARG A 246 -18.24 9.17 -31.23
C ARG A 246 -19.36 8.99 -30.22
N LEU A 247 -19.04 8.85 -28.93
CA LEU A 247 -20.05 8.65 -27.90
C LEU A 247 -20.71 9.97 -27.47
N ASP A 248 -20.07 11.11 -27.73
CA ASP A 248 -20.58 12.46 -27.45
C ASP A 248 -21.27 12.55 -26.08
N LEU A 249 -20.59 12.04 -25.05
CA LEU A 249 -21.06 12.14 -23.67
C LEU A 249 -20.70 13.52 -23.13
N LYS A 250 -21.69 14.41 -23.14
CA LYS A 250 -21.55 15.80 -22.67
C LYS A 250 -20.86 15.89 -21.31
N PRO A 251 -19.86 16.76 -21.12
CA PRO A 251 -19.26 16.99 -19.80
C PRO A 251 -20.30 17.44 -18.76
N LEU A 252 -19.97 17.32 -17.47
CA LEU A 252 -20.94 17.53 -16.38
C LEU A 252 -21.45 18.97 -16.28
N ASN A 253 -20.62 19.96 -16.64
CA ASN A 253 -21.03 21.37 -16.68
C ASN A 253 -22.08 21.68 -17.77
N GLU A 254 -22.28 20.79 -18.74
CA GLU A 254 -23.29 20.93 -19.79
C GLU A 254 -24.58 20.14 -19.45
N MET A 255 -24.66 19.56 -18.25
CA MET A 255 -25.80 18.77 -17.76
C MET A 255 -26.51 19.52 -16.62
N PRO A 256 -27.44 20.45 -16.91
CA PRO A 256 -28.06 21.30 -15.88
C PRO A 256 -28.91 20.51 -14.87
N ASP A 257 -29.35 19.31 -15.22
CA ASP A 257 -30.24 18.48 -14.39
C ASP A 257 -29.49 17.68 -13.31
N ILE A 258 -28.16 17.80 -13.23
CA ILE A 258 -27.31 17.06 -12.28
C ILE A 258 -26.50 18.06 -11.42
N PRO A 259 -26.50 17.93 -10.09
CA PRO A 259 -25.73 18.80 -9.19
C PRO A 259 -24.25 18.39 -9.12
N LEU A 260 -23.63 18.13 -10.27
CA LEU A 260 -22.21 17.79 -10.39
C LEU A 260 -21.55 18.75 -11.39
N TYR A 261 -20.32 19.18 -11.08
CA TYR A 261 -19.55 20.07 -11.93
C TYR A 261 -18.27 19.39 -12.42
N GLY A 262 -17.92 19.59 -13.69
CA GLY A 262 -16.68 19.07 -14.27
C GLY A 262 -16.67 19.20 -15.78
N THR A 263 -15.53 19.61 -16.33
CA THR A 263 -15.30 19.80 -17.77
C THR A 263 -14.63 18.60 -18.44
N GLU A 264 -14.20 17.62 -17.64
CA GLU A 264 -13.51 16.43 -18.13
C GLU A 264 -14.47 15.52 -18.93
N PRO A 265 -13.99 14.90 -20.03
CA PRO A 265 -14.77 13.90 -20.74
C PRO A 265 -15.21 12.75 -19.83
N ARG A 266 -16.47 12.32 -19.99
CA ARG A 266 -17.03 11.15 -19.27
C ARG A 266 -16.62 9.81 -19.87
N VAL A 267 -15.73 9.83 -20.86
CA VAL A 267 -15.11 8.67 -21.49
C VAL A 267 -13.62 8.67 -21.15
N ARG A 268 -13.11 7.55 -20.66
CA ARG A 268 -11.70 7.35 -20.37
C ARG A 268 -11.23 6.04 -20.99
N VAL A 269 -10.06 6.08 -21.62
CA VAL A 269 -9.43 4.91 -22.24
C VAL A 269 -8.03 4.75 -21.65
N GLN A 270 -7.74 3.58 -21.09
CA GLN A 270 -6.48 3.25 -20.43
C GLN A 270 -5.87 1.97 -21.01
N SER A 271 -4.55 1.94 -21.19
CA SER A 271 -3.82 0.77 -21.68
C SER A 271 -2.65 0.48 -20.76
N GLY A 272 -2.84 -0.43 -19.82
CA GLY A 272 -1.82 -0.83 -18.84
C GLY A 272 -0.77 -1.82 -19.37
N THR A 273 0.00 -2.43 -18.48
CA THR A 273 1.00 -3.46 -18.80
C THR A 273 0.35 -4.84 -19.01
N GLY A 274 -0.43 -5.01 -20.08
CA GLY A 274 -1.06 -6.29 -20.45
C GLY A 274 -1.57 -6.29 -21.89
N PRO A 275 -2.28 -7.34 -22.34
CA PRO A 275 -2.91 -7.36 -23.68
C PRO A 275 -4.23 -6.56 -23.74
N TRP A 276 -4.66 -6.02 -22.61
CA TRP A 276 -5.98 -5.42 -22.43
C TRP A 276 -5.94 -3.88 -22.40
N GLN A 277 -7.00 -3.30 -22.94
CA GLN A 277 -7.38 -1.90 -22.84
C GLN A 277 -8.66 -1.81 -22.01
N GLU A 278 -8.70 -0.87 -21.07
CA GLU A 278 -9.87 -0.58 -20.25
C GLU A 278 -10.54 0.71 -20.74
N ILE A 279 -11.86 0.65 -20.92
CA ILE A 279 -12.71 1.78 -21.28
C ILE A 279 -13.65 2.03 -20.12
N GLU A 280 -13.64 3.24 -19.57
CA GLU A 280 -14.56 3.69 -18.53
C GLU A 280 -15.52 4.73 -19.13
N LEU A 281 -16.82 4.51 -18.93
CA LEU A 281 -17.90 5.41 -19.30
C LEU A 281 -18.67 5.81 -18.05
N LYS A 282 -19.07 7.08 -17.94
CA LYS A 282 -19.98 7.56 -16.89
C LYS A 282 -21.28 8.05 -17.52
N VAL A 283 -22.39 7.39 -17.24
CA VAL A 283 -23.68 7.60 -17.91
C VAL A 283 -24.75 7.93 -16.86
N HIS A 284 -25.62 8.87 -17.17
CA HIS A 284 -26.74 9.28 -16.32
C HIS A 284 -28.09 8.81 -16.86
N SER A 285 -28.37 9.04 -18.15
CA SER A 285 -29.69 8.82 -18.74
C SER A 285 -29.67 7.76 -19.83
N TYR A 286 -30.78 7.05 -20.01
CA TYR A 286 -30.87 6.00 -21.03
C TYR A 286 -30.66 6.53 -22.45
N ALA A 287 -31.10 7.76 -22.74
CA ALA A 287 -30.90 8.40 -24.04
C ALA A 287 -29.43 8.54 -24.47
N GLU A 288 -28.50 8.53 -23.51
CA GLU A 288 -27.06 8.60 -23.82
C GLU A 288 -26.53 7.31 -24.44
N ILE A 289 -27.16 6.16 -24.16
CA ILE A 289 -26.77 4.84 -24.69
C ILE A 289 -27.75 4.28 -25.72
N ASP A 290 -28.96 4.84 -25.81
CA ASP A 290 -29.99 4.51 -26.80
C ASP A 290 -29.68 5.15 -28.17
N ARG A 291 -28.44 4.96 -28.61
CA ARG A 291 -27.85 5.54 -29.80
C ARG A 291 -27.04 4.49 -30.54
N ARG A 292 -27.03 4.55 -31.88
CA ARG A 292 -26.34 3.55 -32.72
C ARG A 292 -24.85 3.52 -32.42
N GLU A 293 -24.27 4.68 -32.13
CA GLU A 293 -22.86 4.88 -31.82
C GLU A 293 -22.43 4.10 -30.57
N PHE A 294 -23.31 3.99 -29.57
CA PHE A 294 -23.06 3.19 -28.38
C PHE A 294 -23.19 1.69 -28.67
N GLN A 295 -24.16 1.29 -29.50
CA GLN A 295 -24.31 -0.12 -29.92
C GLN A 295 -23.07 -0.60 -30.66
N ASP A 296 -22.61 0.16 -31.65
CA ASP A 296 -21.41 -0.18 -32.40
C ASP A 296 -20.15 -0.19 -31.50
N PHE A 297 -20.10 0.69 -30.47
CA PHE A 297 -19.05 0.65 -29.46
C PHE A 297 -19.07 -0.68 -28.69
N LEU A 298 -20.24 -1.10 -28.21
CA LEU A 298 -20.41 -2.31 -27.43
C LEU A 298 -20.05 -3.55 -28.26
N GLU A 299 -20.56 -3.65 -29.49
CA GLU A 299 -20.23 -4.72 -30.45
C GLU A 299 -18.71 -4.80 -30.69
N LEU A 300 -18.05 -3.66 -30.90
CA LEU A 300 -16.60 -3.62 -31.14
C LEU A 300 -15.82 -4.02 -29.88
N ALA A 301 -16.28 -3.61 -28.70
CA ALA A 301 -15.66 -3.99 -27.42
C ALA A 301 -15.76 -5.49 -27.18
N ILE A 302 -16.94 -6.09 -27.40
CA ILE A 302 -17.20 -7.54 -27.31
C ILE A 302 -16.33 -8.29 -28.32
N THR A 303 -16.38 -7.91 -29.60
CA THR A 303 -15.55 -8.53 -30.66
C THR A 303 -14.06 -8.46 -30.32
N GLY A 304 -13.60 -7.34 -29.76
CA GLY A 304 -12.21 -7.17 -29.33
C GLY A 304 -11.84 -8.08 -28.14
N PHE A 305 -12.79 -8.38 -27.25
CA PHE A 305 -12.61 -9.34 -26.16
C PHE A 305 -12.62 -10.79 -26.67
N GLU A 306 -13.56 -11.13 -27.57
CA GLU A 306 -13.68 -12.45 -28.22
C GLU A 306 -12.45 -12.83 -29.03
N LYS A 307 -11.85 -11.89 -29.77
CA LYS A 307 -10.58 -12.12 -30.49
C LYS A 307 -9.47 -12.68 -29.59
N PHE A 308 -9.54 -12.41 -28.28
CA PHE A 308 -8.64 -12.97 -27.28
C PHE A 308 -9.13 -14.31 -26.69
N SER A 309 -10.45 -14.56 -26.69
CA SER A 309 -11.12 -15.82 -26.28
C SER A 309 -10.94 -16.98 -27.28
N ASP A 310 -11.04 -16.67 -28.57
CA ASP A 310 -11.14 -17.66 -29.67
C ASP A 310 -9.81 -18.24 -30.16
N GLY A 311 -8.69 -17.91 -29.51
CA GLY A 311 -7.45 -18.62 -29.80
C GLY A 311 -6.96 -18.44 -31.25
N LYS A 312 -7.13 -17.26 -31.87
CA LYS A 312 -6.03 -16.79 -32.73
C LYS A 312 -4.89 -16.52 -31.79
N LYS A 313 -4.00 -17.51 -31.63
CA LYS A 313 -2.69 -17.41 -30.99
C LYS A 313 -2.26 -15.95 -31.01
N SER A 314 -2.46 -15.23 -29.91
CA SER A 314 -1.62 -14.09 -29.59
C SER A 314 -0.23 -14.65 -29.79
N ASN A 315 0.45 -14.21 -30.86
CA ASN A 315 1.70 -14.81 -31.30
C ASN A 315 2.53 -14.98 -30.02
N PRO A 316 2.94 -16.18 -29.59
CA PRO A 316 3.52 -16.29 -28.25
C PRO A 316 4.79 -15.40 -28.14
N ALA A 317 5.31 -14.94 -29.29
CA ALA A 317 6.35 -13.93 -29.45
C ALA A 317 5.95 -12.53 -28.94
N GLU A 318 4.67 -12.18 -28.88
CA GLU A 318 4.17 -10.90 -28.38
C GLU A 318 3.94 -10.90 -26.87
N LEU A 319 3.38 -11.98 -26.30
CA LEU A 319 3.11 -12.10 -24.87
C LEU A 319 4.34 -12.51 -24.04
N MET A 320 5.12 -13.48 -24.53
CA MET A 320 6.33 -13.98 -23.88
C MET A 320 7.48 -14.11 -24.89
N PRO A 321 7.92 -12.99 -25.52
CA PRO A 321 8.98 -12.98 -26.53
C PRO A 321 10.22 -13.77 -26.11
N TRP A 322 10.60 -13.71 -24.83
CA TRP A 322 11.77 -14.40 -24.30
C TRP A 322 11.70 -15.94 -24.35
N LYS A 323 10.50 -16.55 -24.27
CA LYS A 323 10.37 -18.01 -24.39
C LYS A 323 10.63 -18.52 -25.81
N ILE A 324 10.39 -17.68 -26.82
CA ILE A 324 10.60 -18.02 -28.23
C ILE A 324 11.97 -17.56 -28.71
N LEU A 325 12.30 -16.29 -28.48
CA LEU A 325 13.56 -15.70 -28.91
C LEU A 325 14.75 -16.26 -28.12
N LYS A 326 14.52 -16.77 -26.91
CA LYS A 326 15.53 -17.38 -26.03
C LYS A 326 16.75 -16.45 -25.93
N GLU A 327 17.92 -16.92 -26.35
CA GLU A 327 19.16 -16.14 -26.37
C GLU A 327 19.00 -14.77 -27.04
N LYS A 328 18.35 -14.71 -28.21
CA LYS A 328 18.17 -13.46 -28.96
C LYS A 328 17.44 -12.40 -28.15
N TRP A 329 16.55 -12.77 -27.23
CA TRP A 329 15.83 -11.82 -26.38
C TRP A 329 16.77 -10.98 -25.53
N HIS A 330 17.81 -11.58 -24.96
CA HIS A 330 18.67 -10.93 -24.00
C HIS A 330 19.51 -9.81 -24.64
N PHE A 331 19.80 -9.91 -25.94
CA PHE A 331 20.51 -8.91 -26.74
C PHE A 331 19.61 -7.83 -27.36
N LEU A 332 18.29 -7.89 -27.17
CA LEU A 332 17.37 -6.85 -27.64
C LEU A 332 17.17 -5.74 -26.58
N PRO A 333 17.01 -4.47 -26.98
CA PRO A 333 16.61 -3.39 -26.07
C PRO A 333 15.28 -3.60 -25.36
N LYS A 334 14.40 -4.41 -25.96
CA LYS A 334 13.09 -4.74 -25.38
C LYS A 334 13.27 -5.55 -24.08
N GLY A 335 12.52 -5.18 -23.05
CA GLY A 335 12.45 -5.92 -21.78
C GLY A 335 13.24 -5.34 -20.61
N LEU A 336 13.90 -4.19 -20.76
CA LEU A 336 14.55 -3.46 -19.67
C LEU A 336 13.52 -3.02 -18.61
N LEU A 337 13.92 -3.05 -17.33
CA LEU A 337 13.08 -2.60 -16.22
C LEU A 337 12.72 -1.11 -16.36
N GLY A 338 11.47 -0.76 -16.04
CA GLY A 338 11.00 0.63 -16.02
C GLY A 338 10.87 1.32 -17.38
N GLY A 339 11.07 0.62 -18.50
CA GLY A 339 11.07 1.25 -19.84
C GLY A 339 12.32 2.09 -20.12
N SER A 340 13.32 2.02 -19.24
CA SER A 340 14.59 2.74 -19.36
C SER A 340 15.45 2.24 -20.53
N ARG A 341 16.36 3.08 -21.03
CA ARG A 341 17.42 2.67 -21.96
C ARG A 341 18.62 2.14 -21.18
N ALA A 342 19.30 1.12 -21.72
CA ALA A 342 20.52 0.57 -21.14
C ALA A 342 21.64 1.64 -21.18
N LYS A 343 22.34 1.81 -20.06
CA LYS A 343 23.52 2.66 -19.90
C LYS A 343 24.83 1.95 -20.25
N TRP A 344 24.73 0.71 -20.70
CA TRP A 344 25.84 -0.17 -21.08
C TRP A 344 25.62 -0.69 -22.51
N ASP A 345 26.71 -1.08 -23.18
CA ASP A 345 26.70 -1.52 -24.58
C ASP A 345 26.48 -3.03 -24.71
N TYR A 346 25.68 -3.49 -25.68
CA TYR A 346 25.38 -4.92 -25.87
C TYR A 346 26.60 -5.78 -26.24
N SER A 347 27.67 -5.17 -26.75
CA SER A 347 28.93 -5.86 -26.95
C SER A 347 29.61 -6.26 -25.64
N LEU A 348 29.38 -5.54 -24.53
CA LEU A 348 29.80 -5.97 -23.19
C LEU A 348 29.10 -7.27 -22.79
N LEU A 349 27.79 -7.37 -23.05
CA LEU A 349 27.03 -8.57 -22.75
C LEU A 349 27.53 -9.77 -23.59
N LYS A 350 27.90 -9.54 -24.85
CA LYS A 350 28.54 -10.57 -25.70
C LYS A 350 29.89 -11.02 -25.12
N ASP A 351 30.72 -10.06 -24.70
CA ASP A 351 32.01 -10.36 -24.08
C ASP A 351 31.87 -11.17 -22.78
N VAL A 352 30.87 -10.87 -21.95
CA VAL A 352 30.55 -11.61 -20.71
C VAL A 352 30.14 -13.06 -21.01
N PHE A 353 29.19 -13.28 -21.92
CA PHE A 353 28.77 -14.63 -22.27
C PHE A 353 29.90 -15.44 -22.91
N ALA A 354 30.69 -14.84 -23.81
CA ALA A 354 31.85 -15.51 -24.40
C ALA A 354 32.90 -15.91 -23.35
N LEU A 355 33.09 -15.10 -22.30
CA LEU A 355 33.97 -15.45 -21.19
C LEU A 355 33.42 -16.63 -20.38
N LEU A 356 32.13 -16.63 -20.05
CA LEU A 356 31.48 -17.70 -19.30
C LEU A 356 31.47 -19.03 -20.07
N ASP A 357 31.11 -18.99 -21.35
CA ASP A 357 31.08 -20.15 -22.24
C ASP A 357 32.49 -20.72 -22.46
N GLY A 358 33.52 -19.87 -22.50
CA GLY A 358 34.91 -20.30 -22.59
C GLY A 358 35.45 -20.96 -21.32
N ILE A 359 34.93 -20.57 -20.15
CA ILE A 359 35.34 -21.13 -18.84
C ILE A 359 34.56 -22.41 -18.53
N ALA A 360 33.27 -22.43 -18.85
CA ALA A 360 32.38 -23.55 -18.56
C ALA A 360 31.54 -23.95 -19.78
N PRO A 361 32.19 -24.51 -20.82
CA PRO A 361 31.47 -25.00 -22.00
C PRO A 361 30.48 -26.13 -21.68
N GLU A 362 30.68 -26.83 -20.55
CA GLU A 362 29.78 -27.88 -20.06
C GLU A 362 28.55 -27.36 -19.31
N ALA A 363 28.46 -26.05 -19.05
CA ALA A 363 27.38 -25.49 -18.26
C ALA A 363 26.04 -25.55 -19.02
N ARG A 364 24.98 -25.94 -18.31
CA ARG A 364 23.62 -25.83 -18.85
C ARG A 364 23.11 -24.41 -18.70
N VAL A 365 22.86 -23.74 -19.82
CA VAL A 365 22.37 -22.35 -19.86
C VAL A 365 20.86 -22.30 -20.10
N VAL A 366 20.12 -21.54 -19.28
CA VAL A 366 18.64 -21.43 -19.40
C VAL A 366 18.23 -20.06 -19.93
N TRP A 367 17.79 -20.01 -21.18
CA TRP A 367 17.42 -18.77 -21.88
C TRP A 367 15.93 -18.40 -21.81
N THR A 368 15.13 -19.11 -21.02
CA THR A 368 13.66 -18.97 -21.00
C THR A 368 13.15 -18.00 -19.95
N ASN A 369 14.03 -17.32 -19.22
CA ASN A 369 13.66 -16.30 -18.24
C ASN A 369 13.71 -14.91 -18.89
N LYS A 370 12.78 -14.04 -18.51
CA LYS A 370 12.65 -12.69 -19.07
C LYS A 370 13.85 -11.78 -18.77
N MET A 371 14.47 -11.92 -17.61
CA MET A 371 15.37 -10.90 -17.03
C MET A 371 16.81 -11.38 -16.86
N LEU A 372 16.97 -12.69 -16.63
CA LEU A 372 18.25 -13.27 -16.22
C LEU A 372 18.54 -14.55 -16.98
N VAL A 373 19.82 -14.92 -17.04
CA VAL A 373 20.32 -16.13 -17.70
C VAL A 373 21.16 -16.90 -16.69
N PRO A 374 20.63 -17.95 -16.07
CA PRO A 374 21.39 -18.79 -15.15
C PRO A 374 22.18 -19.86 -15.90
N TYR A 375 23.41 -20.07 -15.44
CA TYR A 375 24.32 -21.14 -15.83
C TYR A 375 24.38 -22.16 -14.70
N TYR A 376 24.16 -23.43 -15.00
CA TYR A 376 24.24 -24.53 -14.04
C TYR A 376 25.44 -25.43 -14.34
N LEU A 377 26.18 -25.82 -13.29
CA LEU A 377 27.30 -26.76 -13.35
C LEU A 377 26.95 -28.05 -12.61
N GLY A 378 27.41 -29.20 -13.14
CA GLY A 378 27.32 -30.51 -12.48
C GLY A 378 25.96 -31.22 -12.61
N ALA A 379 25.89 -32.45 -12.07
CA ALA A 379 24.65 -33.20 -11.90
C ALA A 379 23.82 -32.55 -10.77
N GLU A 380 22.49 -32.57 -10.90
CA GLU A 380 21.53 -31.86 -10.04
C GLU A 380 21.66 -32.20 -8.54
N VAL A 381 22.61 -31.58 -7.82
CA VAL A 381 22.70 -31.68 -6.37
C VAL A 381 21.57 -30.83 -5.77
N LYS A 382 20.60 -31.51 -5.17
CA LYS A 382 19.48 -30.91 -4.45
C LYS A 382 19.92 -30.53 -3.04
N THR A 383 20.34 -29.29 -2.84
CA THR A 383 20.38 -28.70 -1.49
C THR A 383 19.00 -28.07 -1.24
N GLY A 384 18.24 -28.60 -0.27
CA GLY A 384 16.90 -28.08 0.07
C GLY A 384 15.84 -28.16 -1.06
N GLY A 385 16.05 -29.02 -2.07
CA GLY A 385 15.09 -29.25 -3.16
C GLY A 385 15.20 -28.30 -4.36
N ARG A 386 16.16 -27.36 -4.40
CA ARG A 386 16.42 -26.48 -5.56
C ARG A 386 17.88 -26.58 -6.02
N VAL A 387 18.09 -26.73 -7.33
CA VAL A 387 19.42 -26.70 -7.93
C VAL A 387 19.87 -25.23 -8.02
N LEU A 388 20.96 -24.88 -7.34
CA LEU A 388 21.52 -23.53 -7.37
C LEU A 388 22.39 -23.33 -8.62
N PRO A 389 22.25 -22.22 -9.37
CA PRO A 389 23.15 -21.91 -10.48
C PRO A 389 24.58 -21.68 -10.00
N TRP A 390 25.54 -21.76 -10.91
CA TRP A 390 26.91 -21.30 -10.71
C TRP A 390 26.99 -19.77 -10.86
N VAL A 391 26.40 -19.25 -11.94
CA VAL A 391 26.27 -17.81 -12.19
C VAL A 391 24.89 -17.47 -12.73
N ILE A 392 24.38 -16.31 -12.31
CA ILE A 392 23.22 -15.66 -12.93
C ILE A 392 23.69 -14.38 -13.60
N VAL A 393 23.43 -14.25 -14.90
CA VAL A 393 23.65 -13.01 -15.65
C VAL A 393 22.35 -12.22 -15.75
N HIS A 394 22.27 -11.05 -15.12
CA HIS A 394 21.14 -10.13 -15.25
C HIS A 394 21.34 -9.25 -16.47
N THR A 395 20.52 -9.45 -17.50
CA THR A 395 20.72 -8.79 -18.81
C THR A 395 19.76 -7.62 -19.05
N LYS A 396 18.85 -7.35 -18.11
CA LYS A 396 17.75 -6.37 -18.27
C LYS A 396 17.69 -5.31 -17.17
N ARG A 397 18.80 -5.09 -16.45
CA ARG A 397 19.02 -3.93 -15.57
C ARG A 397 19.59 -2.79 -16.41
N ALA A 398 19.07 -1.57 -16.25
CA ALA A 398 19.43 -0.46 -17.14
C ALA A 398 20.83 0.10 -16.82
N GLU A 399 21.27 -0.04 -15.58
CA GLU A 399 22.44 0.63 -15.02
C GLU A 399 23.75 -0.09 -15.36
N ALA A 400 23.74 -1.42 -15.32
CA ALA A 400 24.91 -2.26 -15.56
C ALA A 400 24.49 -3.70 -15.89
N VAL A 401 25.37 -4.45 -16.56
CA VAL A 401 25.30 -5.92 -16.62
C VAL A 401 25.76 -6.45 -15.27
N GLN A 402 24.91 -7.25 -14.61
CA GLN A 402 25.23 -7.80 -13.29
C GLN A 402 25.39 -9.33 -13.35
N LEU A 403 26.42 -9.83 -12.68
CA LEU A 403 26.67 -11.26 -12.47
C LEU A 403 26.54 -11.56 -10.98
N ASP A 404 25.72 -12.56 -10.65
CA ASP A 404 25.65 -13.11 -9.30
C ASP A 404 26.29 -14.51 -9.33
N LEU A 405 27.46 -14.65 -8.71
CA LEU A 405 28.19 -15.91 -8.61
C LEU A 405 27.84 -16.58 -7.28
N TYR A 406 27.34 -17.81 -7.34
CA TYR A 406 27.01 -18.60 -6.16
C TYR A 406 28.18 -19.49 -5.82
N VAL A 407 28.78 -19.26 -4.65
CA VAL A 407 29.98 -19.97 -4.18
C VAL A 407 29.74 -20.59 -2.82
N SER A 408 30.49 -21.64 -2.49
CA SER A 408 30.48 -22.21 -1.15
C SER A 408 30.84 -21.16 -0.11
N LYS A 409 30.28 -21.31 1.11
CA LYS A 409 30.48 -20.36 2.20
C LYS A 409 31.96 -20.07 2.45
N ASN A 410 32.31 -18.78 2.55
CA ASN A 410 33.65 -18.25 2.77
C ASN A 410 34.69 -18.63 1.70
N ALA A 411 34.27 -19.12 0.52
CA ALA A 411 35.21 -19.56 -0.51
C ALA A 411 35.95 -18.41 -1.19
N VAL A 412 35.35 -17.22 -1.24
CA VAL A 412 35.93 -16.04 -1.90
C VAL A 412 35.95 -14.86 -0.93
N PRO A 413 37.13 -14.38 -0.50
CA PRO A 413 37.21 -13.22 0.39
C PRO A 413 36.91 -11.92 -0.36
N LEU A 414 36.24 -10.97 0.30
CA LEU A 414 35.81 -9.68 -0.29
C LEU A 414 36.95 -8.94 -1.01
N GLY A 415 38.16 -8.93 -0.45
CA GLY A 415 39.33 -8.27 -1.03
C GLY A 415 39.72 -8.76 -2.43
N ARG A 416 39.37 -10.01 -2.80
CA ARG A 416 39.59 -10.55 -4.15
C ARG A 416 38.56 -10.06 -5.15
N VAL A 417 37.40 -9.62 -4.67
CA VAL A 417 36.28 -9.14 -5.48
C VAL A 417 36.37 -7.63 -5.72
N LEU A 418 36.96 -6.88 -4.79
CA LEU A 418 37.04 -5.41 -4.82
C LEU A 418 37.65 -4.82 -6.11
N SER A 419 38.50 -5.57 -6.82
CA SER A 419 39.11 -5.11 -8.08
C SER A 419 38.25 -5.33 -9.33
N GLN A 420 37.08 -5.98 -9.20
CA GLN A 420 36.21 -6.38 -10.31
C GLN A 420 34.97 -5.48 -10.45
N GLY A 421 34.82 -4.85 -11.61
CA GLY A 421 33.60 -4.11 -11.95
C GLY A 421 33.37 -2.86 -11.08
N ILE A 422 32.11 -2.46 -10.98
CA ILE A 422 31.62 -1.31 -10.23
C ILE A 422 30.88 -1.83 -8.99
N GLU A 423 31.27 -1.33 -7.81
CA GLU A 423 30.62 -1.68 -6.52
C GLU A 423 30.50 -3.21 -6.30
N PRO A 424 31.59 -3.99 -6.40
CA PRO A 424 31.56 -5.41 -6.08
C PRO A 424 31.12 -5.64 -4.63
N ALA A 425 30.26 -6.63 -4.42
CA ALA A 425 29.76 -7.00 -3.10
C ALA A 425 29.77 -8.51 -2.90
N VAL A 426 29.82 -8.94 -1.64
CA VAL A 426 29.63 -10.34 -1.26
C VAL A 426 28.49 -10.39 -0.24
N ASP A 427 27.38 -11.03 -0.62
CA ASP A 427 26.25 -11.28 0.26
C ASP A 427 26.43 -12.65 0.94
N GLY A 428 26.68 -12.62 2.25
CA GLY A 428 26.83 -13.81 3.09
C GLY A 428 25.63 -14.05 4.02
N GLY A 429 24.44 -13.52 3.71
CA GLY A 429 23.26 -13.71 4.54
C GLY A 429 22.71 -15.14 4.57
N ASN A 430 23.04 -15.97 3.57
CA ASN A 430 22.61 -17.37 3.53
C ASN A 430 23.61 -18.27 4.32
N PRO A 431 23.13 -19.25 5.11
CA PRO A 431 24.00 -20.14 5.88
C PRO A 431 24.82 -21.11 5.03
N ASP A 432 24.34 -21.48 3.83
CA ASP A 432 24.93 -22.56 3.03
C ASP A 432 25.89 -22.07 1.94
N TYR A 433 25.71 -20.83 1.46
CA TYR A 433 26.49 -20.28 0.36
C TYR A 433 26.63 -18.75 0.47
N ASP A 434 27.62 -18.21 -0.24
CA ASP A 434 27.75 -16.77 -0.47
C ASP A 434 27.41 -16.41 -1.91
N VAL A 435 26.96 -15.18 -2.12
CA VAL A 435 26.69 -14.64 -3.46
C VAL A 435 27.63 -13.46 -3.73
N VAL A 436 28.55 -13.66 -4.66
CA VAL A 436 29.44 -12.60 -5.15
C VAL A 436 28.74 -11.83 -6.26
N GLN A 437 28.49 -10.55 -6.04
CA GLN A 437 27.79 -9.66 -6.96
C GLN A 437 28.79 -8.75 -7.67
N LEU A 438 28.81 -8.84 -9.00
CA LEU A 438 29.69 -8.04 -9.87
C LEU A 438 28.84 -7.25 -10.85
N ARG A 439 29.16 -5.97 -11.07
CA ARG A 439 28.43 -5.09 -12.01
C ARG A 439 29.39 -4.44 -12.99
N PHE A 440 28.99 -4.33 -14.26
CA PHE A 440 29.82 -3.78 -15.33
C PHE A 440 28.99 -2.80 -16.16
N ALA A 441 29.42 -1.53 -16.27
CA ALA A 441 28.74 -0.52 -17.10
C ALA A 441 29.44 -0.36 -18.47
N GLY A 442 30.74 -0.62 -18.55
CA GLY A 442 31.53 -0.55 -19.77
C GLY A 442 32.56 -1.68 -19.90
N LYS A 443 33.19 -1.76 -21.09
CA LYS A 443 34.25 -2.77 -21.34
C LYS A 443 35.51 -2.55 -20.52
N SER A 444 35.80 -1.31 -20.14
CA SER A 444 36.90 -0.95 -19.23
C SER A 444 36.79 -1.65 -17.89
N ASP A 445 35.56 -1.89 -17.43
CA ASP A 445 35.27 -2.48 -16.13
C ASP A 445 35.50 -4.01 -16.16
N LEU A 446 35.47 -4.59 -17.37
CA LEU A 446 35.67 -6.00 -17.62
C LEU A 446 37.17 -6.32 -17.70
N LYS A 447 37.83 -6.39 -16.55
CA LYS A 447 39.23 -6.86 -16.43
C LYS A 447 39.33 -8.35 -16.74
N LYS A 448 39.28 -8.70 -18.04
CA LYS A 448 39.11 -10.07 -18.54
C LYS A 448 40.01 -11.11 -17.87
N ASN A 449 41.28 -10.77 -17.61
CA ASN A 449 42.23 -11.70 -16.98
C ASN A 449 41.92 -11.98 -15.50
N GLU A 450 41.65 -10.94 -14.72
CA GLU A 450 41.33 -11.08 -13.30
C GLU A 450 39.96 -11.73 -13.10
N LEU A 451 38.97 -11.32 -13.90
CA LEU A 451 37.64 -11.91 -13.89
C LEU A 451 37.66 -13.40 -14.28
N LYS A 452 38.49 -13.78 -15.27
CA LYS A 452 38.68 -15.18 -15.65
C LYS A 452 39.18 -16.01 -14.48
N LEU A 453 40.19 -15.53 -13.75
CA LEU A 453 40.73 -16.23 -12.58
C LEU A 453 39.68 -16.39 -11.48
N LEU A 454 38.90 -15.35 -11.21
CA LEU A 454 37.80 -15.40 -10.24
C LEU A 454 36.72 -16.41 -10.66
N LEU A 455 36.32 -16.39 -11.93
CA LEU A 455 35.34 -17.32 -12.47
C LEU A 455 35.84 -18.78 -12.40
N ASP A 456 37.11 -19.05 -12.74
CA ASP A 456 37.72 -20.37 -12.58
C ASP A 456 37.72 -20.85 -11.11
N GLU A 457 37.98 -19.94 -10.16
CA GLU A 457 37.94 -20.23 -8.73
C GLU A 457 36.51 -20.54 -8.25
N THR A 458 35.53 -19.72 -8.63
CA THR A 458 34.12 -19.96 -8.29
C THR A 458 33.58 -21.25 -8.90
N LYS A 459 33.99 -21.59 -10.13
CA LYS A 459 33.67 -22.86 -10.80
C LYS A 459 34.18 -24.05 -9.99
N LYS A 460 35.45 -24.01 -9.57
CA LYS A 460 36.05 -25.07 -8.74
C LYS A 460 35.36 -25.19 -7.39
N SER A 461 35.00 -24.08 -6.76
CA SER A 461 34.23 -24.06 -5.50
C SER A 461 32.88 -24.76 -5.69
N LYS A 462 32.16 -24.42 -6.76
CA LYS A 462 30.84 -24.97 -7.07
C LYS A 462 30.84 -26.47 -7.40
N LEU A 463 31.91 -27.00 -7.97
CA LEU A 463 32.05 -28.44 -8.26
C LEU A 463 32.52 -29.26 -7.04
N LYS A 464 33.05 -28.60 -6.00
CA LYS A 464 33.54 -29.25 -4.78
C LYS A 464 32.48 -29.32 -3.66
N GLY A 465 31.59 -28.34 -3.59
CA GLY A 465 30.43 -28.34 -2.69
C GLY A 465 29.24 -29.01 -3.34
#